data_AF-A0A7Y8A590-F1
#
_entry.id   AF-A0A7Y8A590-F1
#
_cell.length_a   1.000
_cell.length_b   1.000
_cell.length_c   1.000
_cell.angle_alpha   90.00
_cell.angle_beta   90.00
_cell.angle_gamma   90.00
#
_symmetry.space_group_name_H-M   'P 1'
#
loop_
_entity.id
_entity.type
_entity.pdbx_description
1 polymer ?
#
loop_
_entity_poly.entity_id
_entity_poly.type
_entity_poly.pdbx_seq_one_letter_code
_entity_poly.pdbx_strand_id
1 'polypeptide(L)' 'MSTKTDVEAIRLIGDEVVRLLSLPDEALEAEASQGLRLIADLARWRDLAGLSAAEPYGVIR' A
#
# COMPACT_ATOMS: atom_id res chain seq x y z
N MET A 1 10.92 -12.31 -7.27
CA MET A 1 11.12 -11.99 -5.85
C MET A 1 11.61 -13.26 -5.16
N SER A 2 12.64 -13.18 -4.32
CA SER A 2 13.15 -14.33 -3.59
C SER A 2 12.25 -14.61 -2.40
N THR A 3 12.01 -15.88 -2.07
CA THR A 3 11.25 -16.30 -0.87
C THR A 3 11.79 -15.68 0.43
N LYS A 4 13.09 -15.37 0.48
CA LYS A 4 13.72 -14.66 1.61
C LYS A 4 13.18 -13.22 1.75
N THR A 5 13.01 -12.51 0.63
CA THR A 5 12.49 -11.14 0.60
C THR A 5 11.03 -11.09 1.06
N ASP A 6 10.24 -12.10 0.69
CA ASP A 6 8.83 -12.18 1.08
C ASP A 6 8.68 -12.42 2.60
N VAL A 7 9.54 -13.27 3.19
CA VAL A 7 9.55 -13.52 4.65
C VAL A 7 9.95 -12.28 5.44
N GLU A 8 10.96 -11.53 4.97
CA GLU A 8 11.37 -10.28 5.61
C GLU A 8 10.27 -9.22 5.52
N ALA A 9 9.59 -9.11 4.38
CA ALA A 9 8.44 -8.22 4.23
C ALA A 9 7.29 -8.58 5.20
N ILE A 10 6.96 -9.86 5.34
CA ILE A 10 5.93 -10.33 6.28
C ILE A 10 6.31 -9.98 7.72
N ARG A 11 7.59 -10.17 8.11
CA ARG A 11 8.07 -9.80 9.45
C ARG A 11 7.93 -8.32 9.73
N LEU A 12 8.36 -7.48 8.78
CA LEU A 12 8.26 -6.02 8.92
C LEU A 12 6.80 -5.57 9.06
N ILE A 13 5.87 -6.18 8.31
CA ILE A 13 4.44 -5.91 8.46
C ILE A 13 3.95 -6.34 9.86
N GLY A 14 4.36 -7.51 10.34
CA GLY A 14 3.98 -8.01 11.66
C GLY A 14 4.48 -7.10 12.79
N ASP A 15 5.74 -6.68 12.74
CA ASP A 15 6.34 -5.78 13.74
C ASP A 15 5.60 -4.44 13.79
N GLU A 16 5.20 -3.92 12.63
CA GLU A 16 4.44 -2.68 12.53
C GLU A 16 3.02 -2.80 13.10
N VAL A 17 2.34 -3.92 12.87
CA VAL A 17 1.03 -4.19 13.49
C VAL A 17 1.14 -4.21 15.01
N VAL A 18 2.16 -4.87 15.56
CA VAL A 18 2.40 -4.89 17.02
C VAL A 18 2.64 -3.49 17.56
N ARG A 19 3.44 -2.67 16.85
CA ARG A 19 3.68 -1.26 17.22
C ARG A 19 2.37 -0.47 17.27
N LEU A 20 1.55 -0.56 16.23
CA LEU A 20 0.28 0.17 16.13
C LEU A 20 -0.70 -0.26 17.24
N LEU A 21 -0.84 -1.55 17.50
CA LEU A 21 -1.73 -2.07 18.54
C LEU A 21 -1.28 -1.74 19.97
N SER A 22 -0.07 -1.22 20.14
CA SER A 22 0.46 -0.76 21.43
C SER A 22 0.17 0.72 21.70
N LEU A 23 -0.40 1.45 20.73
CA LEU A 23 -0.74 2.86 20.87
C LEU A 23 -2.06 3.06 21.62
N PRO A 24 -2.25 4.21 22.30
CA PRO A 24 -3.57 4.67 22.72
C PRO A 24 -4.49 4.90 21.51
N ASP A 25 -5.80 4.76 21.71
CA ASP A 25 -6.82 4.81 20.65
C ASP A 25 -6.72 6.08 19.78
N GLU A 26 -6.51 7.25 20.37
CA GLU A 26 -6.42 8.51 19.62
C GLU A 26 -5.18 8.58 18.73
N ALA A 27 -4.06 7.98 19.17
CA ALA A 27 -2.83 7.91 18.39
C ALA A 27 -2.94 6.85 17.29
N LEU A 28 -3.59 5.72 17.58
CA LEU A 28 -3.87 4.67 16.59
C LEU A 28 -4.74 5.20 15.45
N GLU A 29 -5.79 5.97 15.76
CA GLU A 29 -6.67 6.54 14.73
C GLU A 29 -5.91 7.51 13.80
N ALA A 30 -5.05 8.36 14.36
CA ALA A 30 -4.23 9.28 13.58
C ALA A 30 -3.25 8.54 12.64
N GLU A 31 -2.53 7.55 13.16
CA GLU A 31 -1.60 6.72 12.39
C GLU A 31 -2.32 5.90 11.31
N ALA A 32 -3.47 5.30 11.64
CA ALA A 32 -4.28 4.55 10.69
C ALA A 32 -4.80 5.44 9.55
N SER A 33 -5.25 6.67 9.87
CA SER A 33 -5.69 7.64 8.87
C SER A 33 -4.55 8.01 7.91
N GLN A 34 -3.34 8.25 8.43
CA GLN A 34 -2.16 8.53 7.61
C GLN A 34 -1.77 7.32 6.74
N GLY A 35 -1.76 6.12 7.31
CA GLY A 35 -1.46 4.88 6.58
C GLY A 35 -2.44 4.62 5.44
N LEU A 36 -3.75 4.78 5.69
CA LEU A 36 -4.78 4.62 4.65
C LEU A 36 -4.64 5.66 3.52
N ARG A 37 -4.27 6.90 3.83
CA ARG A 37 -3.98 7.92 2.81
C ARG A 37 -2.80 7.51 1.94
N LEU A 38 -1.70 7.07 2.55
CA LEU A 38 -0.53 6.60 1.83
C LEU A 38 -0.87 5.41 0.93
N ILE A 39 -1.64 4.43 1.41
CA ILE A 39 -2.10 3.30 0.59
C ILE A 39 -2.94 3.79 -0.58
N ALA A 40 -3.83 4.75 -0.36
CA ALA A 40 -4.67 5.31 -1.42
C ALA A 40 -3.83 6.07 -2.47
N ASP A 41 -2.81 6.82 -2.05
CA ASP A 41 -1.86 7.48 -2.95
C ASP A 41 -1.04 6.46 -3.74
N LEU A 42 -0.53 5.42 -3.05
CA LEU A 42 0.18 4.31 -3.66
C LEU A 42 -0.71 3.48 -4.57
N ALA A 43 -2.02 3.38 -4.37
CA ALA A 43 -2.92 2.69 -5.28
C ALA A 43 -3.14 3.51 -6.56
N ARG A 44 -3.18 4.85 -6.43
CA ARG A 44 -3.31 5.79 -7.56
C ARG A 44 -2.00 6.10 -8.26
N TRP A 45 -0.86 5.55 -7.81
CA TRP A 45 0.46 5.88 -8.33
C TRP A 45 0.58 5.76 -9.85
N ARG A 46 -0.10 4.77 -10.47
CA ARG A 46 -0.12 4.58 -11.92
C ARG A 46 -0.85 5.71 -12.63
N ASP A 47 -1.92 6.22 -12.04
CA ASP A 47 -2.68 7.36 -12.57
C ASP A 47 -1.90 8.67 -12.39
N LEU A 48 -1.24 8.84 -11.23
CA LEU A 48 -0.38 10.00 -10.92
C LEU A 48 0.88 10.05 -11.80
N ALA A 49 1.43 8.89 -12.16
CA ALA A 49 2.58 8.78 -13.05
C ALA A 49 2.24 9.00 -14.53
N GLY A 50 0.98 9.31 -14.86
CA GLY A 50 0.52 9.45 -16.25
C GLY A 50 0.61 8.14 -17.05
N LEU A 51 0.74 7.00 -16.36
CA LEU A 51 0.83 5.66 -16.96
C LEU A 51 -0.57 5.05 -17.21
N SER A 52 -1.64 5.81 -16.95
CA SER A 52 -3.02 5.46 -17.26
C SER A 52 -3.34 5.73 -18.73
N ALA A 53 -2.65 5.02 -19.62
CA ALA A 53 -3.00 4.91 -21.02
C ALA A 53 -2.73 3.48 -21.46
N ALA A 54 -3.66 2.57 -21.14
CA ALA A 54 -3.89 1.45 -22.02
C ALA A 54 -4.89 1.95 -23.06
N GLU A 55 -4.40 2.24 -24.26
CA GLU A 55 -5.23 2.37 -25.46
C GLU A 55 -6.26 1.23 -25.49
N PRO A 56 -7.48 1.45 -26.02
CA PRO A 56 -8.40 0.35 -26.23
C PRO A 56 -7.75 -0.64 -27.20
N TYR A 57 -7.27 -1.76 -26.67
CA TYR A 57 -6.76 -2.87 -27.45
C TYR A 57 -7.82 -3.27 -28.49
N GLY A 58 -7.54 -2.93 -29.74
CA GLY A 58 -8.08 -3.54 -30.95
C GLY A 58 -9.61 -3.52 -31.09
N VAL A 59 -10.11 -2.61 -31.93
CA VAL A 59 -11.31 -2.90 -32.71
C VAL A 59 -11.02 -4.14 -33.56
N ILE A 60 -11.53 -5.30 -33.15
CA ILE A 60 -11.59 -6.47 -34.04
C ILE A 60 -12.70 -6.17 -35.06
N ARG A 61 -12.28 -5.88 -36.30
CA ARG A 61 -13.12 -5.90 -37.50
C ARG A 61 -13.14 -7.30 -38.08
#